data_AF-A0A1J3FKL2-F1
#
_entry.id   AF-A0A1J3FKL2-F1
#
_cell.length_a   1.000
_cell.length_b   1.000
_cell.length_c   1.000
_cell.angle_alpha   90.00
_cell.angle_beta   90.00
_cell.angle_gamma   90.00
#
_symmetry.space_group_name_H-M   'P 1'
#
loop_
_entity.id
_entity.type
_entity.pdbx_description
1 polymer ?
#
loop_
_entity_poly.entity_id
_entity_poly.type
_entity_poly.pdbx_seq_one_letter_code
_entity_poly.pdbx_strand_id
1 'polypeptide(L)' 'ANLDLGLVVHAEAIKQGLASNIYVGSALVSMYSKCEQMEAAAKVFEALEERNDVLWNAMIRGYAHNGEAHKVRELFMEM' A
#
# COMPACT_ATOMS: atom_id res chain seq x y z
N ALA A 1 13.74 -5.34 0.63
CA ALA A 1 12.62 -6.21 0.23
C ALA A 1 12.86 -6.74 -1.18
N ASN A 2 12.24 -7.85 -1.60
CA ASN A 2 12.39 -8.39 -2.96
C ASN A 2 11.15 -8.02 -3.79
N LEU A 3 11.31 -7.06 -4.71
CA LEU A 3 10.21 -6.54 -5.51
C LEU A 3 9.68 -7.59 -6.51
N ASP A 4 10.57 -8.33 -7.17
CA ASP A 4 10.18 -9.33 -8.19
C ASP A 4 9.24 -10.39 -7.61
N LEU A 5 9.57 -10.92 -6.42
CA LEU A 5 8.70 -11.86 -5.72
C LEU A 5 7.38 -11.20 -5.30
N GLY A 6 7.42 -9.94 -4.84
CA GLY A 6 6.23 -9.17 -4.49
C GLY A 6 5.28 -8.98 -5.67
N LEU A 7 5.81 -8.76 -6.88
CA LEU A 7 5.01 -8.64 -8.10
C LEU A 7 4.34 -9.96 -8.49
N VAL A 8 5.02 -11.09 -8.31
CA VAL A 8 4.43 -12.42 -8.53
C VAL A 8 3.26 -12.66 -7.56
N VAL A 9 3.44 -12.33 -6.28
CA VAL A 9 2.39 -12.44 -5.26
C VAL A 9 1.21 -11.51 -5.57
N HIS A 10 1.47 -10.28 -6.00
CA HIS A 10 0.42 -9.35 -6.40
C HIS A 10 -0.37 -9.88 -7.62
N ALA A 11 0.33 -10.36 -8.65
CA ALA A 11 -0.33 -10.96 -9.82
C ALA A 11 -1.20 -12.17 -9.44
N GLU A 12 -0.73 -13.01 -8.51
CA GLU A 12 -1.51 -14.13 -8.00
C GLU A 12 -2.75 -13.68 -7.21
N ALA A 13 -2.63 -12.65 -6.37
CA ALA A 13 -3.78 -12.09 -5.65
C ALA A 13 -4.86 -11.57 -6.62
N ILE A 14 -4.46 -10.93 -7.72
CA ILE A 14 -5.39 -10.49 -8.77
C ILE A 14 -6.08 -11.70 -9.42
N LYS A 15 -5.33 -12.74 -9.78
CA LYS A 15 -5.90 -13.97 -10.38
C LYS A 15 -6.90 -14.66 -9.47
N GLN A 16 -6.72 -14.59 -8.16
CA GLN A 16 -7.64 -15.15 -7.17
C GLN A 16 -8.83 -14.22 -6.87
N GLY A 17 -8.95 -13.07 -7.53
CA GLY A 17 -10.03 -12.10 -7.30
C GLY A 17 -9.90 -11.34 -5.99
N LEU A 18 -8.70 -11.30 -5.39
CA LEU A 18 -8.44 -10.65 -4.10
C LEU A 18 -7.96 -9.20 -4.25
N ALA A 19 -8.08 -8.61 -5.45
CA ALA A 19 -7.63 -7.25 -5.73
C ALA A 19 -8.29 -6.20 -4.82
N SER A 20 -9.56 -6.40 -4.46
CA SER A 20 -10.32 -5.50 -3.57
C SER A 20 -10.29 -5.93 -2.09
N ASN A 21 -9.49 -6.95 -1.73
CA ASN A 21 -9.43 -7.40 -0.35
C ASN A 21 -8.56 -6.46 0.50
N ILE A 22 -9.14 -5.86 1.54
CA ILE A 22 -8.47 -4.89 2.41
C ILE A 22 -7.17 -5.42 3.05
N TYR A 23 -7.14 -6.70 3.45
CA TYR A 23 -5.97 -7.29 4.09
C TYR A 23 -4.84 -7.52 3.10
N VAL A 24 -5.20 -7.99 1.89
CA VAL A 24 -4.25 -8.17 0.79
C VAL A 24 -3.69 -6.81 0.35
N GLY A 25 -4.55 -5.81 0.15
CA GLY A 25 -4.09 -4.47 -0.21
C GLY A 25 -3.22 -3.83 0.86
N SER A 26 -3.54 -4.00 2.14
CA SER A 26 -2.68 -3.53 3.25
C SER A 26 -1.28 -4.16 3.20
N ALA A 27 -1.21 -5.47 2.93
CA ALA A 27 0.05 -6.19 2.78
C ALA A 27 0.84 -5.72 1.53
N LEU A 28 0.14 -5.49 0.41
CA LEU A 28 0.73 -4.98 -0.83
C LEU A 28 1.26 -3.56 -0.68
N VAL A 29 0.53 -2.65 -0.03
CA VAL A 29 1.00 -1.31 0.32
C VAL A 29 2.29 -1.41 1.12
N SER A 30 2.30 -2.21 2.19
CA SER A 30 3.51 -2.40 3.00
C SER A 30 4.69 -2.98 2.19
N MET A 31 4.43 -3.92 1.29
CA MET A 31 5.44 -4.52 0.42
C MET A 31 6.04 -3.47 -0.53
N TYR A 32 5.21 -2.72 -1.25
CA TYR A 32 5.65 -1.68 -2.18
C TYR A 32 6.40 -0.56 -1.47
N SER A 33 5.93 -0.12 -0.30
CA SER A 33 6.62 0.89 0.50
C SER A 33 8.01 0.45 0.96
N LYS A 34 8.19 -0.83 1.31
CA LYS A 34 9.50 -1.42 1.66
C LYS A 34 10.43 -1.63 0.46
N CYS A 35 9.89 -1.53 -0.75
CA CYS A 35 10.64 -1.56 -2.01
C CYS A 35 10.83 -0.15 -2.60
N GLU A 36 10.52 0.90 -1.83
CA GLU A 36 10.60 2.31 -2.26
C GLU A 36 9.70 2.63 -3.47
N GLN A 37 8.73 1.77 -3.77
CA GLN A 37 7.78 1.92 -4.88
C GLN A 37 6.50 2.62 -4.40
N MET A 38 6.62 3.85 -3.90
CA MET A 38 5.50 4.56 -3.28
C MET A 38 4.35 4.88 -4.24
N GLU A 39 4.64 5.09 -5.53
CA GLU A 39 3.58 5.27 -6.54
C GLU A 39 2.71 4.01 -6.70
N ALA A 40 3.33 2.83 -6.66
CA ALA A 40 2.60 1.56 -6.72
C ALA A 40 1.79 1.31 -5.43
N ALA A 41 2.37 1.65 -4.28
CA ALA A 41 1.66 1.61 -3.00
C ALA A 41 0.41 2.52 -3.02
N ALA A 42 0.55 3.75 -3.54
CA ALA A 42 -0.55 4.71 -3.65
C ALA A 42 -1.67 4.18 -4.56
N LYS A 43 -1.34 3.60 -5.72
CA LYS A 43 -2.34 2.99 -6.60
C LYS A 43 -3.14 1.88 -5.92
N VAL A 44 -2.48 1.02 -5.14
CA VAL A 44 -3.18 -0.03 -4.37
C VAL A 44 -4.07 0.59 -3.29
N PHE A 45 -3.59 1.61 -2.60
CA PHE A 45 -4.35 2.33 -1.57
C PHE A 45 -5.59 3.05 -2.14
N GLU A 46 -5.44 3.69 -3.30
CA GLU A 46 -6.51 4.41 -4.00
C GLU A 46 -7.57 3.45 -4.59
N ALA A 47 -7.15 2.26 -5.03
CA ALA A 47 -8.05 1.26 -5.61
C ALA A 47 -9.01 0.60 -4.60
N LEU A 48 -8.76 0.75 -3.29
CA LEU A 48 -9.63 0.23 -2.24
C LEU A 48 -10.62 1.29 -1.77
N GLU A 49 -11.92 1.05 -2.00
CA GLU A 49 -12.99 1.96 -1.62
C GLU A 49 -13.13 2.08 -0.10
N GLU A 50 -13.17 0.93 0.59
CA GLU A 50 -13.14 0.87 2.04
C GLU A 50 -11.69 0.86 2.53
N ARG A 51 -11.38 1.72 3.50
CA ARG A 51 -10.06 1.83 4.11
C ARG A 51 -10.21 1.73 5.62
N ASN A 52 -9.54 0.75 6.21
CA ASN A 52 -9.47 0.62 7.67
C ASN A 52 -8.19 1.24 8.21
N ASP A 53 -8.10 1.35 9.54
CA ASP A 53 -6.93 1.92 10.22
C ASP A 53 -5.63 1.21 9.85
N VAL A 54 -5.68 -0.10 9.54
CA VAL A 54 -4.49 -0.87 9.15
C VAL A 54 -3.94 -0.38 7.82
N LEU A 55 -4.80 -0.17 6.81
CA LEU A 55 -4.42 0.31 5.49
C LEU A 55 -3.90 1.76 5.56
N TRP A 56 -4.59 2.64 6.28
CA TRP A 56 -4.14 4.02 6.52
C TRP A 56 -2.76 4.06 7.18
N ASN A 57 -2.59 3.32 8.27
CA ASN A 57 -1.31 3.26 8.98
C ASN A 57 -0.19 2.59 8.17
N ALA A 58 -0.53 1.71 7.22
CA ALA A 58 0.44 1.13 6.30
C ALA A 58 0.94 2.20 5.32
N MET A 59 0.03 2.99 4.73
CA MET A 59 0.38 4.03 3.77
C MET A 59 1.15 5.20 4.42
N ILE A 60 0.70 5.65 5.60
CA ILE A 60 1.37 6.70 6.38
C ILE A 60 2.78 6.28 6.77
N ARG A 61 2.97 5.05 7.29
CA ARG A 61 4.32 4.53 7.58
C ARG A 61 5.17 4.43 6.31
N GLY A 62 4.56 4.05 5.19
CA GLY A 62 5.23 3.99 3.90
C GLY A 62 5.83 5.33 3.51
N TYR A 63 5.02 6.40 3.52
CA TYR A 63 5.53 7.75 3.24
C TYR A 63 6.55 8.22 4.26
N ALA A 64 6.33 7.97 5.56
CA ALA A 64 7.26 8.37 6.61
C ALA A 64 8.65 7.72 6.43
N HIS A 65 8.70 6.43 6.09
CA HIS A 65 9.95 5.71 5.87
C HIS A 65 10.69 6.15 4.60
N ASN A 66 9.96 6.61 3.59
CA ASN A 66 10.50 7.08 2.31
C ASN A 66 10.78 8.61 2.29
N GLY A 67 10.69 9.30 3.43
CA GLY A 67 11.03 10.73 3.53
C GLY A 67 9.95 11.70 3.03
N GLU A 68 8.74 11.20 2.74
CA GLU A 68 7.65 11.97 2.13
C GLU A 68 6.76 12.64 3.19
N ALA A 69 7.36 13.50 4.03
CA ALA A 69 6.70 14.08 5.21
C ALA A 69 5.44 14.89 4.88
N HIS A 70 5.39 15.52 3.70
CA HIS A 70 4.22 16.28 3.26
C HIS A 70 2.99 15.37 3.07
N LYS A 71 3.18 14.21 2.43
CA LYS A 71 2.12 13.22 2.22
C LYS A 71 1.68 12.56 3.51
N VAL A 72 2.61 12.34 4.44
CA VAL A 72 2.26 11.87 5.80
C VAL A 72 1.25 12.82 6.45
N ARG A 73 1.54 14.13 6.43
CA ARG A 73 0.65 15.13 7.00
C ARG A 73 -0.70 15.18 6.30
N GLU A 74 -0.70 15.10 4.97
CA GLU A 74 -1.92 15.09 4.15
C GLU A 74 -2.82 13.90 4.50
N LEU A 75 -2.28 12.67 4.43
CA LEU A 75 -3.06 11.46 4.73
C LEU A 75 -3.53 11.42 6.19
N PHE A 76 -2.73 11.90 7.14
CA PHE A 76 -3.14 11.94 8.54
C PHE A 76 -4.32 12.89 8.79
N MET A 77 -4.50 13.91 7.96
CA MET A 77 -5.63 14.85 8.05
C MET A 77 -6.88 14.37 7.30
N GLU A 78 -6.72 13.46 6.34
CA GLU A 78 -7.82 12.86 5.55
C GLU A 78 -8.48 11.68 6.27
N MET A 79 -7.68 10.91 7.01
CA MET A 79 -8.11 9.76 7.83
C MET A 79 -9.17 10.13 8.86
#